data_AF-A0AA51J6X9-F1
#
_entry.id   AF-A0AA51J6X9-F1
#
_cell.length_a   1.000
_cell.length_b   1.000
_cell.length_c   1.000
_cell.angle_alpha   90.00
_cell.angle_beta   90.00
_cell.angle_gamma   90.00
#
_symmetry.space_group_name_H-M   'P 1'
#
loop_
_entity.id
_entity.type
_entity.pdbx_description
1 polymer ?
#
loop_
_entity_poly.entity_id
_entity_poly.type
_entity_poly.pdbx_seq_one_letter_code
_entity_poly.pdbx_strand_id
1 'polypeptide(L)' 'GAEKALFRALKTKSKTPKYGLLYHSTFIGRAGLKNKGRISRYLANKCSIASRIDCFSG' A
#
# COMPACT_ATOMS: atom_id res chain seq x y z
N GLY A 1 -5.05 4.97 -5.52
CA GLY A 1 -4.56 6.23 -4.90
C GLY A 1 -3.05 6.43 -4.92
N ALA A 2 -2.34 5.97 -5.95
CA ALA A 2 -0.93 6.32 -6.25
C ALA A 2 -0.58 6.07 -7.73
N GLU A 3 -1.59 5.83 -8.57
CA GLU A 3 -1.51 5.35 -9.95
C GLU A 3 -0.65 6.29 -10.79
N LYS A 4 -0.89 7.61 -10.69
CA LYS A 4 -0.12 8.63 -11.40
C LYS A 4 1.38 8.55 -11.08
N ALA A 5 1.74 8.38 -9.81
CA ALA A 5 3.13 8.27 -9.38
C ALA A 5 3.75 6.93 -9.80
N LEU A 6 2.96 5.84 -9.74
CA LEU A 6 3.38 4.52 -10.16
C LEU A 6 3.67 4.47 -11.66
N PHE A 7 2.73 4.91 -12.50
CA PHE A 7 2.90 4.89 -13.95
C PHE A 7 4.03 5.81 -14.40
N ARG A 8 4.21 6.97 -13.74
CA ARG A 8 5.38 7.82 -13.97
C ARG A 8 6.67 7.08 -13.66
N ALA A 9 6.74 6.41 -12.50
CA ALA A 9 7.93 5.66 -12.09
C ALA A 9 8.26 4.51 -13.04
N LEU A 10 7.25 3.79 -13.53
CA LEU A 10 7.43 2.73 -14.52
C LEU A 10 7.92 3.27 -15.86
N LYS A 11 7.33 4.38 -16.35
CA LYS A 11 7.73 5.01 -17.63
C LYS A 11 9.16 5.55 -17.58
N THR A 12 9.58 6.13 -16.45
CA THR A 12 10.92 6.73 -16.30
C THR A 12 11.94 5.78 -15.65
N LYS A 13 11.56 4.53 -15.38
CA LYS A 13 12.37 3.53 -14.65
C LYS A 13 12.96 4.08 -13.34
N SER A 14 12.16 4.83 -12.58
CA SER A 14 12.54 5.41 -11.30
C SER A 14 11.88 4.69 -10.12
N LYS A 15 12.15 5.16 -8.90
CA LYS A 15 11.63 4.54 -7.67
C LYS A 15 10.10 4.60 -7.65
N THR A 16 9.47 3.44 -7.45
CA THR A 16 8.01 3.32 -7.33
C THR A 16 7.51 3.84 -5.97
N PRO A 17 6.25 4.31 -5.89
CA PRO A 17 5.67 4.76 -4.63
C PRO A 17 5.55 3.60 -3.63
N LYS A 18 5.87 3.86 -2.35
CA LYS A 18 5.86 2.84 -1.27
C LYS A 18 4.48 2.60 -0.65
N TYR A 19 3.54 3.52 -0.87
CA TYR A 19 2.20 3.52 -0.32
C TYR A 19 1.28 4.33 -1.25
N GLY A 20 -0.02 4.02 -1.19
CA GLY A 20 -1.08 4.79 -1.84
C GLY A 20 -2.12 5.21 -0.81
N LEU A 21 -3.40 4.92 -1.08
CA LEU A 21 -4.52 5.19 -0.17
C LEU A 21 -4.31 4.64 1.26
N LEU A 22 -3.61 3.51 1.38
CA LEU A 22 -3.28 2.90 2.67
C LEU A 22 -2.51 3.84 3.61
N TYR A 23 -1.79 4.85 3.09
CA TYR A 23 -1.01 5.80 3.89
C TYR A 23 -1.85 6.55 4.93
N HIS A 24 -3.14 6.75 4.65
CA HIS A 24 -4.08 7.42 5.57
C HIS A 24 -4.50 6.55 6.75
N SER A 25 -4.17 5.26 6.76
CA SER A 25 -4.36 4.41 7.91
C SER A 25 -3.55 4.92 9.11
N THR A 26 -4.18 4.97 10.29
CA THR A 26 -3.52 5.36 11.55
C THR A 26 -2.30 4.48 11.87
N PHE A 27 -2.31 3.21 11.45
CA PHE A 27 -1.19 2.28 11.60
C PHE A 27 0.06 2.72 10.84
N ILE A 28 -0.10 3.33 9.65
CA ILE A 28 1.02 3.85 8.83
C ILE A 28 1.37 5.28 9.25
N GLY A 29 0.36 6.07 9.63
CA GLY A 29 0.52 7.43 10.14
C GLY A 29 1.49 7.50 11.33
N ARG A 30 1.27 6.63 12.33
CA ARG A 30 2.04 6.56 13.59
C ARG A 30 3.38 5.84 13.49
N ALA A 31 3.64 5.11 12.41
CA ALA A 31 4.88 4.38 12.25
C ALA A 31 6.08 5.31 12.01
N GLY A 32 7.25 4.93 12.54
CA GLY A 32 8.50 5.62 12.22
C GLY A 32 8.80 5.63 10.70
N LEU A 33 9.46 6.69 10.21
CA LEU A 33 9.66 6.95 8.78
C LEU A 33 10.27 5.76 8.02
N LYS A 34 11.24 5.07 8.63
CA LYS A 34 11.90 3.88 8.08
C LYS A 34 10.95 2.68 7.93
N ASN A 35 9.93 2.58 8.77
CA ASN A 35 9.01 1.44 8.86
C ASN A 35 7.72 1.61 8.07
N LYS A 36 7.35 2.85 7.69
CA LYS A 36 6.10 3.14 6.96
C LYS A 36 5.91 2.26 5.72
N GLY A 37 6.96 2.07 4.93
CA GLY A 37 6.91 1.21 3.74
C GLY A 37 6.70 -0.28 4.07
N ARG A 38 7.32 -0.78 5.15
CA ARG A 38 7.16 -2.18 5.59
C ARG A 38 5.73 -2.44 6.08
N ILE A 39 5.20 -1.52 6.89
CA ILE A 39 3.85 -1.62 7.44
C ILE A 39 2.80 -1.47 6.33
N SER A 40 3.01 -0.58 5.35
CA SER A 40 2.13 -0.48 4.19
C SER A 40 2.02 -1.80 3.41
N ARG A 41 3.14 -2.51 3.24
CA ARG A 41 3.17 -3.80 2.54
C ARG A 41 2.46 -4.89 3.34
N TYR A 42 2.71 -4.93 4.65
CA TYR A 42 2.03 -5.87 5.55
C TYR A 42 0.51 -5.69 5.53
N LEU A 43 0.05 -4.43 5.63
CA LEU A 43 -1.37 -4.10 5.60
C LEU A 43 -2.01 -4.49 4.26
N ALA A 44 -1.36 -4.17 3.13
CA ALA A 44 -1.85 -4.52 1.80
C ALA A 44 -2.04 -6.04 1.64
N ASN A 45 -1.12 -6.86 2.16
CA ASN A 45 -1.24 -8.31 2.13
C ASN A 45 -2.44 -8.82 2.94
N LYS A 46 -2.68 -8.26 4.14
CA LYS A 46 -3.83 -8.63 4.96
C LYS A 46 -5.15 -8.20 4.31
N CYS A 47 -5.21 -7.00 3.75
CA CYS A 47 -6.37 -6.54 2.97
C CYS A 47 -6.64 -7.48 1.78
N SER A 48 -5.62 -7.91 1.02
CA SER A 48 -5.81 -8.83 -0.12
C SER A 48 -6.40 -10.19 0.28
N ILE A 49 -6.09 -10.69 1.48
CA ILE A 49 -6.69 -11.92 2.00
C ILE A 49 -8.13 -11.65 2.46
N ALA A 50 -8.35 -10.60 3.25
CA ALA A 50 -9.67 -10.23 3.74
C ALA A 50 -10.66 -9.99 2.57
N SER A 51 -10.27 -9.20 1.57
CA SER A 51 -11.12 -8.94 0.39
C SER A 51 -11.47 -10.21 -0.40
N ARG A 52 -10.63 -11.25 -0.37
CA ARG A 52 -10.97 -12.54 -0.98
C ARG A 52 -11.97 -13.32 -0.15
N ILE A 53 -11.80 -13.36 1.17
CA ILE A 53 -12.75 -14.02 2.08
C ILE A 53 -14.11 -13.34 1.97
N ASP A 54 -14.16 -12.01 2.07
CA ASP A 54 -15.40 -11.23 1.97
C ASP A 54 -16.13 -11.46 0.64
N CYS A 55 -15.40 -11.72 -0.45
CA CYS A 55 -15.98 -11.90 -1.78
C CYS A 55 -16.48 -13.33 -2.05
N PHE A 56 -15.89 -14.36 -1.42
CA PHE A 56 -16.14 -15.77 -1.77
C PHE A 56 -16.67 -16.64 -0.62
N SER A 57 -16.65 -16.15 0.62
CA SER A 57 -17.02 -16.92 1.80
C SER A 57 -18.05 -16.24 2.69
N GLY A 58 -18.50 -15.04 2.32
CA GLY A 58 -19.62 -14.33 2.94
C GLY A 58 -20.97 -14.79 2.40
#